data_AF-A0A7I4YK96-F1
#
_entry.id   AF-A0A7I4YK96-F1
#
_cell.length_a   1.000
_cell.length_b   1.000
_cell.length_c   1.000
_cell.angle_alpha   90.00
_cell.angle_beta   90.00
_cell.angle_gamma   90.00
#
_symmetry.space_group_name_H-M   'P 1'
#
loop_
_entity.id
_entity.type
_entity.pdbx_description
1 polymer ?
#
loop_
_entity_poly.entity_id
_entity_poly.type
_entity_poly.pdbx_seq_one_letter_code
_entity_poly.pdbx_strand_id
1 'polypeptide(L)'
;MQLPSKPFNLMAFLELGKTTVLKAEEFAGSKSAFIWDHNGDLLAKQTLVKYSPTQAYCVYSDCSDVVAGKNIRVKEEEDAHHLKLVSIETERENRRLLPIYVQFHTVAEARPAEAHLIDRLSENALGRFNLELKKNVTHDSFAESDSWRDEAGFIVTDRNRFAYVTFSASSLLSSLTPSNDTKISKCTATDLDALCDFDHSVCGFSRDEAVQYVVANSTVYVAKGDGSINGMLACSGSKVFALYAETMEIAHALLKHCIVANSLKQVSFFTREDVWECKPISSRPAHRRHTRAVPSSIKWTKVYAVNMGFHIV
;
A
#
# COMPACT_ATOMS: atom_id res chain seq x y z
N MET A 1 11.51 -30.36 12.42
CA MET A 1 11.25 -30.18 10.99
C MET A 1 11.57 -28.73 10.66
N GLN A 2 12.76 -28.49 10.11
CA GLN A 2 13.25 -27.15 9.80
C GLN A 2 12.61 -26.73 8.48
N LEU A 3 11.69 -25.76 8.51
CA LEU A 3 11.15 -25.19 7.29
C LEU A 3 12.29 -24.44 6.59
N PRO A 4 12.51 -24.64 5.28
CA PRO A 4 13.49 -23.85 4.55
C PRO A 4 12.95 -22.42 4.43
N SER A 5 13.43 -21.52 5.29
CA SER A 5 13.23 -20.09 5.12
C SER A 5 14.07 -19.64 3.93
N LYS A 6 13.48 -19.60 2.73
CA LYS A 6 14.09 -18.84 1.63
C LYS A 6 14.30 -17.41 2.14
N PRO A 7 15.46 -16.79 1.90
CA PRO A 7 15.69 -15.40 2.27
C PRO A 7 14.59 -14.54 1.65
N PHE A 8 13.88 -13.86 2.53
CA PHE A 8 12.74 -13.02 2.22
C PHE A 8 13.23 -11.80 1.42
N ASN A 9 12.77 -11.61 0.17
CA ASN A 9 13.16 -10.46 -0.63
C ASN A 9 12.22 -9.27 -0.33
N LEU A 10 12.39 -8.71 0.87
CA LEU A 10 11.77 -7.45 1.28
C LEU A 10 12.20 -6.28 0.38
N MET A 11 13.44 -6.32 -0.09
CA MET A 11 14.10 -5.26 -0.86
C MET A 11 13.31 -4.86 -2.10
N ALA A 12 12.62 -5.80 -2.71
CA ALA A 12 11.91 -5.56 -3.95
C ALA A 12 10.56 -4.81 -3.79
N PHE A 13 10.07 -4.54 -2.57
CA PHE A 13 9.01 -3.52 -2.32
C PHE A 13 9.64 -2.12 -2.14
N LEU A 14 10.79 -2.08 -1.46
CA LEU A 14 11.59 -0.87 -1.23
C LEU A 14 12.08 -0.25 -2.55
N GLU A 15 12.45 -1.07 -3.54
CA GLU A 15 12.86 -0.61 -4.87
C GLU A 15 11.73 0.10 -5.65
N LEU A 16 10.47 -0.32 -5.48
CA LEU A 16 9.34 0.41 -6.05
C LEU A 16 9.10 1.73 -5.31
N GLY A 17 9.22 1.75 -3.97
CA GLY A 17 9.12 2.96 -3.15
C GLY A 17 10.18 4.03 -3.49
N LYS A 18 11.41 3.61 -3.79
CA LYS A 18 12.50 4.51 -4.24
C LYS A 18 12.24 5.13 -5.62
N THR A 19 11.33 4.57 -6.41
CA THR A 19 11.05 4.98 -7.79
C THR A 19 9.61 5.47 -7.99
N THR A 20 8.83 5.61 -6.92
CA THR A 20 7.50 6.25 -6.92
C THR A 20 7.64 7.73 -6.57
N VAL A 21 6.95 8.59 -7.32
CA VAL A 21 6.95 10.05 -7.04
C VAL A 21 6.17 10.38 -5.76
N LEU A 22 5.22 9.52 -5.39
CA LEU A 22 4.45 9.66 -4.16
C LEU A 22 5.26 9.06 -3.01
N LYS A 23 5.67 9.89 -2.05
CA LYS A 23 6.32 9.43 -0.83
C LYS A 23 5.34 9.50 0.32
N ALA A 24 5.07 8.36 0.96
CA ALA A 24 4.16 8.29 2.09
C ALA A 24 4.56 9.28 3.21
N GLU A 25 5.85 9.48 3.45
CA GLU A 25 6.36 10.41 4.46
C GLU A 25 6.07 11.90 4.20
N GLU A 26 5.83 12.28 2.95
CA GLU A 26 5.50 13.66 2.56
C GLU A 26 3.98 13.94 2.66
N PHE A 27 3.18 12.91 2.94
CA PHE A 27 1.74 13.05 3.15
C PHE A 27 1.45 13.52 4.59
N ALA A 28 0.66 14.60 4.72
CA ALA A 28 0.40 15.27 6.01
C ALA A 28 -0.25 14.36 7.08
N GLY A 29 -0.91 13.26 6.68
CA GLY A 29 -1.51 12.26 7.58
C GLY A 29 -0.59 11.12 7.99
N SER A 30 0.69 11.16 7.65
CA SER A 30 1.62 10.06 7.88
C SER A 30 2.34 10.14 9.22
N LYS A 31 2.51 8.97 9.84
CA LYS A 31 3.34 8.78 11.04
C LYS A 31 4.36 7.68 10.77
N SER A 32 5.62 7.93 11.12
CA SER A 32 6.69 6.94 10.94
C SER A 32 7.29 6.54 12.28
N ALA A 33 7.78 5.30 12.34
CA ALA A 33 8.55 4.77 13.46
C ALA A 33 9.82 4.13 12.92
N PHE A 34 10.85 4.13 13.76
CA PHE A 34 12.22 3.87 13.34
C PHE A 34 12.91 2.95 14.34
N ILE A 35 13.73 2.04 13.83
CA ILE A 35 14.69 1.26 14.63
C ILE A 35 16.09 1.68 14.21
N TRP A 36 16.87 2.13 15.18
CA TRP A 36 18.26 2.55 15.01
C TRP A 36 19.20 1.58 15.71
N ASP A 37 20.42 1.45 15.21
CA ASP A 37 21.47 0.69 15.88
C ASP A 37 22.19 1.54 16.97
N HIS A 38 23.27 1.02 17.53
CA HIS A 38 24.06 1.75 18.53
C HIS A 38 24.96 2.85 17.94
N ASN A 39 25.26 2.78 16.65
CA ASN A 39 26.06 3.75 15.90
C ASN A 39 25.22 4.90 15.33
N GLY A 40 23.89 4.77 15.36
CA GLY A 40 22.95 5.74 14.81
C GLY A 40 22.52 5.42 13.37
N ASP A 41 22.79 4.20 12.88
CA ASP A 41 22.38 3.74 11.56
C ASP A 41 20.92 3.28 11.57
N LEU A 42 20.16 3.66 10.53
CA LEU A 42 18.76 3.25 10.37
C LEU A 42 18.70 1.78 9.97
N LEU A 43 18.09 0.96 10.84
CA LEU A 43 17.92 -0.47 10.59
C LEU A 43 16.56 -0.81 10.02
N ALA A 44 15.49 -0.12 10.44
CA ALA A 44 14.16 -0.33 9.88
C ALA A 44 13.27 0.90 10.05
N LYS A 45 12.35 1.09 9.12
CA LYS A 45 11.36 2.17 9.12
C LYS A 45 10.03 1.69 8.58
N GLN A 46 8.97 2.09 9.25
CA GLN A 46 7.60 1.83 8.82
C GLN A 46 6.78 3.11 8.95
N THR A 47 5.83 3.30 8.05
CA THR A 47 4.98 4.47 7.98
C THR A 47 3.51 4.03 7.97
N LEU A 48 2.69 4.63 8.83
CA LEU A 48 1.24 4.55 8.76
C LEU A 48 0.67 5.82 8.14
N VAL A 49 -0.10 5.64 7.08
CA VAL A 49 -0.89 6.68 6.42
C VAL A 49 -2.33 6.55 6.92
N LYS A 50 -2.76 7.49 7.76
CA LYS A 50 -4.12 7.47 8.30
C LYS A 50 -5.12 8.01 7.27
N TYR A 51 -6.25 7.35 7.13
CA TYR A 51 -7.32 7.78 6.21
C TYR A 51 -8.72 7.77 6.81
N SER A 52 -8.88 7.23 8.02
CA SER A 52 -10.05 7.50 8.85
C SER A 52 -9.65 7.41 10.33
N PRO A 53 -10.53 7.78 11.28
CA PRO A 53 -10.22 7.66 12.71
C PRO A 53 -9.83 6.24 13.16
N THR A 54 -10.25 5.20 12.42
CA THR A 54 -10.03 3.79 12.78
C THR A 54 -9.32 3.00 11.68
N GLN A 55 -8.94 3.62 10.59
CA GLN A 55 -8.34 2.91 9.46
C GLN A 55 -7.07 3.60 8.98
N ALA A 56 -6.05 2.80 8.75
CA ALA A 56 -4.75 3.25 8.28
C ALA A 56 -4.15 2.27 7.29
N TYR A 57 -3.28 2.80 6.44
CA TYR A 57 -2.52 2.03 5.48
C TYR A 57 -1.07 1.96 5.96
N CYS A 58 -0.49 0.77 5.94
CA CYS A 58 0.85 0.51 6.39
C CYS A 58 1.81 0.33 5.22
N VAL A 59 2.72 1.29 5.11
CA VAL A 59 3.83 1.30 4.18
C VAL A 59 5.06 0.83 4.94
N TYR A 60 5.60 -0.32 4.54
CA TYR A 60 6.87 -0.79 5.08
C TYR A 60 8.00 -0.23 4.22
N SER A 61 8.74 0.71 4.79
CA SER A 61 9.47 1.71 4.02
C SER A 61 10.96 1.45 3.90
N ASP A 62 11.57 0.80 4.89
CA ASP A 62 12.97 0.34 4.86
C ASP A 62 13.22 -0.77 5.88
N CYS A 63 14.08 -1.74 5.56
CA CYS A 63 14.66 -2.65 6.56
C CYS A 63 15.97 -3.24 6.04
N SER A 64 17.00 -3.12 6.86
CA SER A 64 18.33 -3.64 6.61
C SER A 64 18.35 -5.16 6.68
N ASP A 65 19.17 -5.80 5.83
CA ASP A 65 19.46 -7.25 5.88
C ASP A 65 20.03 -7.69 7.23
N VAL A 66 20.54 -6.75 8.03
CA VAL A 66 20.97 -6.99 9.40
C VAL A 66 19.83 -7.49 10.27
N VAL A 67 18.61 -6.96 10.12
CA VAL A 67 17.45 -7.29 10.96
C VAL A 67 16.29 -7.94 10.20
N ALA A 68 16.30 -7.88 8.87
CA ALA A 68 15.26 -8.49 8.04
C ALA A 68 15.10 -9.98 8.31
N GLY A 69 13.88 -10.40 8.65
CA GLY A 69 13.53 -11.79 8.94
C GLY A 69 14.10 -12.35 10.25
N LYS A 70 14.71 -11.51 11.09
CA LYS A 70 15.28 -11.93 12.39
C LYS A 70 14.43 -11.43 13.54
N ASN A 71 14.49 -12.14 14.66
CA ASN A 71 13.93 -11.65 15.91
C ASN A 71 14.93 -10.69 16.56
N ILE A 72 14.44 -9.52 16.94
CA ILE A 72 15.26 -8.48 17.57
C ILE A 72 14.62 -8.06 18.88
N ARG A 73 15.46 -7.68 19.83
CA ARG A 73 15.05 -6.93 21.02
C ARG A 73 15.33 -5.47 20.80
N VAL A 74 14.38 -4.63 21.21
CA VAL A 74 14.49 -3.19 21.12
C VAL A 74 14.16 -2.58 22.47
N LYS A 75 14.68 -1.38 22.70
CA LYS A 75 14.28 -0.53 23.83
C LYS A 75 13.68 0.77 23.33
N GLU A 76 12.80 1.33 24.15
CA GLU A 76 12.21 2.64 23.93
C GLU A 76 13.26 3.73 24.18
N GLU A 77 13.23 4.77 23.35
CA GLU A 77 13.98 6.00 23.57
C GLU A 77 13.01 7.12 23.99
N GLU A 78 13.52 8.32 24.28
CA GLU A 78 12.69 9.46 24.70
C GLU A 78 11.61 9.83 23.66
N ASP A 79 11.93 9.69 22.38
CA ASP A 79 10.94 9.79 21.31
C ASP A 79 10.20 8.46 21.16
N ALA A 80 8.88 8.49 21.38
CA ALA A 80 7.99 7.32 21.29
C ALA A 80 7.95 6.67 19.88
N HIS A 81 8.46 7.33 18.85
CA HIS A 81 8.58 6.80 17.50
C HIS A 81 9.94 6.13 17.25
N HIS A 82 10.90 6.29 18.16
CA HIS A 82 12.26 5.78 18.03
C HIS A 82 12.48 4.59 18.95
N LEU A 83 12.98 3.52 18.34
CA LEU A 83 13.40 2.31 19.02
C LEU A 83 14.89 2.12 18.79
N LYS A 84 15.60 1.64 19.81
CA LYS A 84 17.01 1.29 19.70
C LYS A 84 17.19 -0.21 19.76
N LEU A 85 17.94 -0.75 18.80
CA LEU A 85 18.31 -2.16 18.77
C LEU A 85 19.15 -2.49 20.01
N VAL A 86 18.75 -3.55 20.72
CA VAL A 86 19.47 -4.10 21.87
C VAL A 86 20.24 -5.35 21.47
N SER A 87 19.56 -6.31 20.84
CA SER A 87 20.15 -7.57 20.39
C SER A 87 19.40 -8.16 19.20
N ILE A 88 20.11 -9.02 18.46
CA ILE A 88 19.54 -9.88 17.42
C ILE A 88 19.58 -11.30 17.96
N GLU A 89 18.43 -11.94 18.08
CA GLU A 89 18.33 -13.29 18.62
C GLU A 89 18.60 -14.32 17.52
N THR A 90 19.48 -15.28 17.81
CA THR A 90 19.79 -16.40 16.91
C THR A 90 18.78 -17.54 17.03
N GLU A 91 18.09 -17.64 18.17
CA GLU A 91 17.09 -18.66 18.45
C GLU A 91 15.76 -18.01 18.84
N ARG A 92 14.66 -18.51 18.27
CA ARG A 92 13.31 -18.05 18.63
C ARG A 92 12.87 -18.72 19.92
N GLU A 93 12.43 -17.91 20.88
CA GLU A 93 11.83 -18.40 22.12
C GLU A 93 10.64 -19.33 21.81
N ASN A 94 10.69 -20.55 22.32
CA ASN A 94 9.57 -21.47 22.22
C ASN A 94 8.54 -21.16 23.30
N ARG A 95 7.64 -20.23 22.99
CA ARG A 95 6.59 -19.79 23.92
C ARG A 95 5.70 -20.92 24.44
N ARG A 96 5.57 -22.03 23.71
CA ARG A 96 4.75 -23.19 24.15
C ARG A 96 5.29 -23.85 25.42
N LEU A 97 6.56 -23.63 25.74
CA LEU A 97 7.21 -24.17 26.94
C LEU A 97 7.11 -23.23 28.15
N LEU A 98 6.61 -22.00 27.97
CA LEU A 98 6.46 -21.03 29.05
C LEU A 98 5.22 -21.34 29.89
N PRO A 99 5.11 -20.84 31.13
CA PRO A 99 3.87 -20.91 31.88
C PRO A 99 2.70 -20.30 31.09
N ILE A 100 1.53 -20.94 31.14
CA ILE A 100 0.32 -20.52 30.40
C ILE A 100 0.04 -19.02 30.54
N TYR A 101 0.15 -18.47 31.76
CA TYR A 101 -0.08 -17.04 31.97
C TYR A 101 0.89 -16.15 31.16
N VAL A 102 2.15 -16.56 31.01
CA VAL A 102 3.13 -15.85 30.16
C VAL A 102 2.74 -15.98 28.70
N GLN A 103 2.36 -17.19 28.26
CA GLN A 103 1.95 -17.42 26.87
C GLN A 103 0.83 -16.48 26.42
N PHE A 104 -0.16 -16.27 27.29
CA PHE A 104 -1.36 -15.49 26.99
C PHE A 104 -1.26 -14.00 27.33
N HIS A 105 -0.56 -13.61 28.41
CA HIS A 105 -0.60 -12.23 28.91
C HIS A 105 0.64 -11.40 28.58
N THR A 106 1.68 -11.98 27.99
CA THR A 106 2.89 -11.22 27.62
C THR A 106 3.09 -11.22 26.11
N VAL A 107 3.61 -10.11 25.59
CA VAL A 107 4.15 -10.05 24.23
C VAL A 107 5.61 -10.52 24.28
N ALA A 108 6.07 -11.25 23.27
CA ALA A 108 7.47 -11.65 23.19
C ALA A 108 8.38 -10.41 23.06
N GLU A 109 9.40 -10.31 23.90
CA GLU A 109 10.36 -9.20 23.85
C GLU A 109 11.21 -9.22 22.57
N ALA A 110 11.52 -10.42 22.09
CA ALA A 110 12.24 -10.64 20.84
C ALA A 110 11.28 -11.05 19.72
N ARG A 111 11.15 -10.20 18.72
CA ARG A 111 10.23 -10.41 17.59
C ARG A 111 10.72 -9.65 16.34
N PRO A 112 10.15 -9.88 15.15
CA PRO A 112 10.56 -9.20 13.93
C PRO A 112 10.38 -7.68 14.01
N ALA A 113 11.16 -6.94 13.23
CA ALA A 113 11.15 -5.48 13.21
C ALA A 113 9.76 -4.90 12.92
N GLU A 114 9.03 -5.49 11.98
CA GLU A 114 7.66 -5.11 11.61
C GLU A 114 6.66 -5.20 12.76
N ALA A 115 6.83 -6.17 13.68
CA ALA A 115 5.94 -6.35 14.82
C ALA A 115 6.19 -5.26 15.88
N HIS A 116 7.45 -4.90 16.11
CA HIS A 116 7.80 -3.78 17.00
C HIS A 116 7.29 -2.44 16.47
N LEU A 117 7.52 -2.19 15.19
CA LEU A 117 7.17 -0.93 14.54
C LEU A 117 5.64 -0.75 14.40
N ILE A 118 4.89 -1.80 14.04
CA ILE A 118 3.43 -1.68 13.90
C ILE A 118 2.73 -1.41 15.23
N ASP A 119 3.19 -2.04 16.33
CA ASP A 119 2.62 -1.80 17.65
C ASP A 119 2.78 -0.33 18.05
N ARG A 120 3.99 0.22 17.88
CA ARG A 120 4.27 1.64 18.14
C ARG A 120 3.40 2.55 17.29
N LEU A 121 3.34 2.28 16.00
CA LEU A 121 2.62 3.12 15.05
C LEU A 121 1.11 3.08 15.27
N SER A 122 0.55 1.89 15.54
CA SER A 122 -0.89 1.72 15.69
C SER A 122 -1.40 2.46 16.93
N GLU A 123 -0.67 2.45 18.04
CA GLU A 123 -1.01 3.23 19.23
C GLU A 123 -0.89 4.74 18.97
N ASN A 124 0.21 5.19 18.36
CA ASN A 124 0.47 6.62 18.15
C ASN A 124 -0.42 7.24 17.06
N ALA A 125 -0.75 6.52 15.99
CA ALA A 125 -1.54 7.04 14.88
C ALA A 125 -3.06 6.89 15.07
N LEU A 126 -3.50 5.78 15.69
CA LEU A 126 -4.92 5.45 15.87
C LEU A 126 -5.40 5.60 17.33
N GLY A 127 -4.50 5.99 18.25
CA GLY A 127 -4.79 6.22 19.67
C GLY A 127 -4.92 4.93 20.49
N ARG A 128 -4.81 5.00 21.82
CA ARG A 128 -5.01 3.84 22.72
C ARG A 128 -6.48 3.53 23.00
N PHE A 129 -7.30 4.57 23.11
CA PHE A 129 -8.71 4.47 23.53
C PHE A 129 -9.65 4.36 22.34
N ASN A 130 -9.84 3.15 21.87
CA ASN A 130 -11.04 2.72 21.16
C ASN A 130 -11.05 1.22 21.35
N LEU A 131 -12.03 0.68 22.11
CA LEU A 131 -12.28 -0.75 22.27
C LEU A 131 -11.85 -1.49 20.98
N GLU A 132 -10.74 -2.23 21.03
CA GLU A 132 -9.76 -2.50 19.93
C GLU A 132 -10.29 -3.18 18.65
N LEU A 133 -11.59 -3.39 18.58
CA LEU A 133 -12.32 -4.15 17.58
C LEU A 133 -12.49 -3.41 16.24
N LYS A 134 -12.44 -2.07 16.21
CA LYS A 134 -12.71 -1.29 14.99
C LYS A 134 -11.47 -0.85 14.21
N LYS A 135 -10.28 -0.92 14.81
CA LYS A 135 -9.04 -0.47 14.16
C LYS A 135 -8.65 -1.47 13.08
N ASN A 136 -8.56 -1.02 11.83
CA ASN A 136 -8.18 -1.87 10.73
C ASN A 136 -7.01 -1.25 9.97
N VAL A 137 -5.88 -1.94 9.97
CA VAL A 137 -4.68 -1.52 9.24
C VAL A 137 -4.49 -2.45 8.06
N THR A 138 -4.18 -1.88 6.90
CA THR A 138 -3.95 -2.63 5.66
C THR A 138 -2.50 -2.56 5.26
N HIS A 139 -1.94 -3.66 4.77
CA HIS A 139 -0.57 -3.74 4.30
C HIS A 139 -0.51 -4.54 3.00
N ASP A 140 0.32 -4.08 2.06
CA ASP A 140 0.63 -4.77 0.83
C ASP A 140 2.09 -5.22 0.82
N SER A 141 2.33 -6.44 0.35
CA SER A 141 3.65 -7.04 0.24
C SER A 141 3.78 -7.87 -1.04
N PHE A 142 5.00 -8.02 -1.55
CA PHE A 142 5.27 -8.96 -2.65
C PHE A 142 5.59 -10.38 -2.20
N ALA A 143 5.64 -10.60 -0.89
CA ALA A 143 6.04 -11.88 -0.31
C ALA A 143 5.08 -12.23 0.82
N GLU A 144 4.54 -13.44 0.77
CA GLU A 144 3.80 -13.98 1.90
C GLU A 144 4.78 -14.27 3.03
N SER A 145 4.71 -13.48 4.10
CA SER A 145 5.42 -13.76 5.34
C SER A 145 4.45 -14.22 6.42
N ASP A 146 4.81 -15.30 7.10
CA ASP A 146 4.17 -15.68 8.35
C ASP A 146 4.40 -14.62 9.44
N SER A 147 5.49 -13.84 9.39
CA SER A 147 5.76 -12.79 10.39
C SER A 147 4.69 -11.69 10.38
N TRP A 148 4.26 -11.26 9.19
CA TRP A 148 3.17 -10.28 9.06
C TRP A 148 1.85 -10.83 9.65
N ARG A 149 1.58 -12.13 9.48
CA ARG A 149 0.37 -12.78 10.02
C ARG A 149 0.44 -12.97 11.53
N ASP A 150 1.49 -13.67 11.97
CA ASP A 150 1.58 -14.29 13.29
C ASP A 150 2.16 -13.33 14.33
N GLU A 151 3.04 -12.42 13.92
CA GLU A 151 3.74 -11.50 14.83
C GLU A 151 3.22 -10.06 14.72
N ALA A 152 2.90 -9.59 13.52
CA ALA A 152 2.41 -8.22 13.27
C ALA A 152 0.87 -8.12 13.23
N GLY A 153 0.14 -9.24 13.32
CA GLY A 153 -1.31 -9.26 13.46
C GLY A 153 -2.13 -9.02 12.18
N PHE A 154 -1.53 -9.12 10.99
CA PHE A 154 -2.22 -9.01 9.69
C PHE A 154 -2.82 -10.35 9.26
N ILE A 155 -3.84 -10.78 10.02
CA ILE A 155 -4.44 -12.11 9.92
C ILE A 155 -5.47 -12.27 8.80
N VAL A 156 -6.07 -11.18 8.32
CA VAL A 156 -7.09 -11.21 7.27
C VAL A 156 -6.45 -11.04 5.91
N THR A 157 -6.67 -11.98 5.00
CA THR A 157 -6.22 -11.87 3.61
C THR A 157 -7.32 -11.19 2.78
N ASP A 158 -6.94 -10.29 1.86
CA ASP A 158 -7.91 -9.71 0.93
C ASP A 158 -8.53 -10.79 0.03
N ARG A 159 -9.78 -10.58 -0.36
CA ARG A 159 -10.49 -11.47 -1.30
C ARG A 159 -10.02 -11.30 -2.74
N ASN A 160 -9.50 -10.11 -3.06
CA ASN A 160 -8.99 -9.79 -4.38
C ASN A 160 -7.54 -10.28 -4.50
N ARG A 161 -7.21 -10.83 -5.67
CA ARG A 161 -5.85 -11.20 -6.02
C ARG A 161 -5.22 -10.08 -6.84
N PHE A 162 -4.13 -9.51 -6.34
CA PHE A 162 -3.47 -8.38 -6.97
C PHE A 162 -2.14 -8.79 -7.61
N ALA A 163 -1.74 -8.05 -8.63
CA ALA A 163 -0.43 -8.16 -9.23
C ALA A 163 0.07 -6.79 -9.70
N TYR A 164 1.38 -6.59 -9.60
CA TYR A 164 2.08 -5.54 -10.34
C TYR A 164 2.40 -6.06 -11.73
N VAL A 165 1.84 -5.44 -12.74
CA VAL A 165 1.94 -5.88 -14.14
C VAL A 165 2.61 -4.83 -15.00
N THR A 166 3.35 -5.27 -16.01
CA THR A 166 3.91 -4.40 -17.06
C THR A 166 3.41 -4.89 -18.42
N PHE A 167 2.83 -3.98 -19.20
CA PHE A 167 2.34 -4.24 -20.55
C PHE A 167 3.18 -3.52 -21.60
N SER A 168 3.30 -4.12 -22.79
CA SER A 168 3.72 -3.40 -23.99
C SER A 168 2.64 -2.39 -24.37
N ALA A 169 3.02 -1.16 -24.68
CA ALA A 169 2.05 -0.15 -25.10
C ALA A 169 1.33 -0.56 -26.38
N SER A 170 2.02 -1.17 -27.36
CA SER A 170 1.40 -1.59 -28.62
C SER A 170 0.36 -2.70 -28.42
N SER A 171 0.71 -3.74 -27.65
CA SER A 171 -0.18 -4.86 -27.34
C SER A 171 -1.38 -4.39 -26.52
N LEU A 172 -1.15 -3.53 -25.53
CA LEU A 172 -2.21 -2.99 -24.71
C LEU A 172 -3.16 -2.12 -25.54
N LEU A 173 -2.64 -1.15 -26.31
CA LEU A 173 -3.45 -0.30 -27.19
C LEU A 173 -4.33 -1.12 -28.16
N SER A 174 -3.82 -2.24 -28.68
CA SER A 174 -4.57 -3.11 -29.58
C SER A 174 -5.75 -3.85 -28.92
N SER A 175 -5.73 -4.02 -27.59
CA SER A 175 -6.81 -4.66 -26.84
C SER A 175 -7.80 -3.68 -26.22
N LEU A 176 -7.53 -2.36 -26.25
CA LEU A 176 -8.41 -1.37 -25.63
C LEU A 176 -9.65 -1.10 -26.51
N THR A 177 -10.81 -1.06 -25.87
CA THR A 177 -12.10 -0.65 -26.43
C THR A 177 -12.55 0.69 -25.81
N PRO A 178 -11.90 1.82 -26.16
CA PRO A 178 -12.17 3.10 -25.51
C PRO A 178 -13.55 3.66 -25.87
N SER A 179 -14.19 4.34 -24.91
CA SER A 179 -15.38 5.15 -25.17
C SER A 179 -15.02 6.33 -26.09
N ASN A 180 -15.88 6.61 -27.08
CA ASN A 180 -15.73 7.75 -27.98
C ASN A 180 -16.38 9.03 -27.46
N ASP A 181 -17.27 8.91 -26.47
CA ASP A 181 -18.12 10.03 -25.99
C ASP A 181 -17.51 10.74 -24.78
N THR A 182 -16.33 10.32 -24.33
CA THR A 182 -15.68 10.85 -23.14
C THR A 182 -14.61 11.88 -23.50
N LYS A 183 -14.73 13.10 -22.96
CA LYS A 183 -13.67 14.11 -23.09
C LYS A 183 -12.62 13.89 -22.01
N ILE A 184 -11.38 13.64 -22.43
CA ILE A 184 -10.25 13.49 -21.51
C ILE A 184 -9.40 14.76 -21.51
N SER A 185 -9.05 15.24 -20.32
CA SER A 185 -8.14 16.36 -20.14
C SER A 185 -7.23 16.14 -18.93
N LYS A 186 -6.10 16.85 -18.88
CA LYS A 186 -5.31 16.94 -17.65
C LYS A 186 -6.14 17.63 -16.56
N CYS A 187 -6.06 17.13 -15.34
CA CYS A 187 -6.74 17.69 -14.17
C CYS A 187 -6.23 19.11 -13.88
N THR A 188 -7.15 20.02 -13.57
CA THR A 188 -6.85 21.39 -13.13
C THR A 188 -7.39 21.62 -11.71
N ALA A 189 -7.08 22.77 -11.12
CA ALA A 189 -7.61 23.13 -9.80
C ALA A 189 -9.15 23.17 -9.77
N THR A 190 -9.80 23.55 -10.88
CA THR A 190 -11.27 23.59 -11.00
C THR A 190 -11.92 22.21 -11.03
N ASP A 191 -11.14 21.16 -11.28
CA ASP A 191 -11.63 19.79 -11.34
C ASP A 191 -11.55 19.07 -9.98
N LEU A 192 -10.86 19.67 -9.01
CA LEU A 192 -10.45 18.99 -7.78
C LEU A 192 -11.62 18.56 -6.90
N ASP A 193 -12.60 19.44 -6.69
CA ASP A 193 -13.77 19.12 -5.85
C ASP A 193 -14.58 17.96 -6.46
N ALA A 194 -14.88 18.05 -7.76
CA ALA A 194 -15.58 16.98 -8.48
C ALA A 194 -14.77 15.67 -8.54
N LEU A 195 -13.43 15.75 -8.53
CA LEU A 195 -12.56 14.59 -8.49
C LEU A 195 -12.58 13.92 -7.11
N CYS A 196 -12.58 14.70 -6.03
CA CYS A 196 -12.75 14.21 -4.67
C CYS A 196 -14.12 13.53 -4.50
N ASP A 197 -15.19 14.12 -5.03
CA ASP A 197 -16.53 13.52 -5.01
C ASP A 197 -16.57 12.19 -5.77
N PHE A 198 -15.95 12.13 -6.96
CA PHE A 198 -15.84 10.90 -7.73
C PHE A 198 -15.03 9.83 -6.96
N ASP A 199 -13.87 10.18 -6.41
CA ASP A 199 -13.04 9.29 -5.60
C ASP A 199 -13.80 8.76 -4.37
N HIS A 200 -14.50 9.64 -3.66
CA HIS A 200 -15.38 9.28 -2.55
C HIS A 200 -16.44 8.28 -2.99
N SER A 201 -17.04 8.48 -4.16
CA SER A 201 -18.06 7.56 -4.70
C SER A 201 -17.52 6.16 -5.00
N VAL A 202 -16.22 6.04 -5.30
CA VAL A 202 -15.51 4.78 -5.56
C VAL A 202 -15.06 4.11 -4.26
N CYS A 203 -14.52 4.87 -3.32
CA CYS A 203 -13.92 4.35 -2.09
C CYS A 203 -14.93 4.15 -0.95
N GLY A 204 -16.01 4.94 -0.96
CA GLY A 204 -17.06 4.98 0.06
C GLY A 204 -16.68 5.76 1.32
N PHE A 205 -15.60 6.56 1.26
CA PHE A 205 -15.17 7.49 2.31
C PHE A 205 -14.31 8.60 1.70
N SER A 206 -14.23 9.75 2.38
CA SER A 206 -13.44 10.90 1.88
C SER A 206 -11.95 10.62 2.00
N ARG A 207 -11.23 10.98 0.94
CA ARG A 207 -9.76 10.85 0.84
C ARG A 207 -9.17 12.11 0.21
N ASP A 208 -9.80 13.25 0.46
CA ASP A 208 -9.57 14.49 -0.29
C ASP A 208 -8.12 14.94 -0.20
N GLU A 209 -7.52 14.86 1.00
CA GLU A 209 -6.09 15.14 1.20
C GLU A 209 -5.20 14.24 0.33
N ALA A 210 -5.54 12.95 0.20
CA ALA A 210 -4.78 12.01 -0.61
C ALA A 210 -4.95 12.28 -2.11
N VAL A 211 -6.17 12.64 -2.55
CA VAL A 211 -6.44 13.06 -3.93
C VAL A 211 -5.65 14.33 -4.25
N GLN A 212 -5.68 15.32 -3.37
CA GLN A 212 -4.90 16.56 -3.51
C GLN A 212 -3.40 16.29 -3.60
N TYR A 213 -2.87 15.43 -2.72
CA TYR A 213 -1.47 15.04 -2.75
C TYR A 213 -1.09 14.34 -4.06
N VAL A 214 -1.94 13.43 -4.57
CA VAL A 214 -1.73 12.77 -5.87
C VAL A 214 -1.75 13.78 -7.02
N VAL A 215 -2.69 14.72 -7.04
CA VAL A 215 -2.79 15.75 -8.08
C VAL A 215 -1.57 16.67 -8.06
N ALA A 216 -1.09 17.06 -6.87
CA ALA A 216 0.06 17.94 -6.72
C ALA A 216 1.38 17.29 -7.16
N ASN A 217 1.51 15.98 -6.99
CA ASN A 217 2.79 15.25 -7.17
C ASN A 217 2.80 14.30 -8.37
N SER A 218 1.76 14.30 -9.21
CA SER A 218 1.72 13.42 -10.38
C SER A 218 0.97 14.04 -11.56
N THR A 219 0.99 13.36 -12.71
CA THR A 219 0.10 13.73 -13.81
C THR A 219 -1.22 13.01 -13.64
N VAL A 220 -2.29 13.78 -13.48
CA VAL A 220 -3.65 13.27 -13.38
C VAL A 220 -4.44 13.65 -14.63
N TYR A 221 -5.07 12.67 -15.26
CA TYR A 221 -6.05 12.86 -16.32
C TYR A 221 -7.44 12.55 -15.78
N VAL A 222 -8.43 13.32 -16.19
CA VAL A 222 -9.84 13.14 -15.82
C VAL A 222 -10.67 12.92 -17.07
N ALA A 223 -11.62 12.00 -16.98
CA ALA A 223 -12.65 11.73 -17.97
C ALA A 223 -13.92 12.47 -17.57
N LYS A 224 -14.43 13.34 -18.45
CA LYS A 224 -15.61 14.15 -18.19
C LYS A 224 -16.77 13.73 -19.08
N GLY A 225 -17.93 13.49 -18.49
CA GLY A 225 -19.21 13.16 -19.15
C GLY A 225 -20.38 13.85 -18.44
N ASP A 226 -21.34 14.38 -19.21
CA ASP A 226 -22.57 15.01 -18.70
C ASP A 226 -22.38 16.04 -17.57
N GLY A 227 -21.27 16.79 -17.61
CA GLY A 227 -20.93 17.81 -16.61
C GLY A 227 -20.31 17.27 -15.31
N SER A 228 -19.97 15.98 -15.25
CA SER A 228 -19.35 15.31 -14.10
C SER A 228 -18.01 14.65 -14.47
N ILE A 229 -17.24 14.24 -13.45
CA ILE A 229 -16.06 13.39 -13.62
C ILE A 229 -16.50 11.94 -13.52
N ASN A 230 -16.26 11.16 -14.57
CA ASN A 230 -16.65 9.76 -14.69
C ASN A 230 -15.43 8.82 -14.62
N GLY A 231 -14.24 9.37 -14.46
CA GLY A 231 -13.01 8.59 -14.31
C GLY A 231 -11.78 9.46 -14.09
N MET A 232 -10.76 8.85 -13.50
CA MET A 232 -9.45 9.44 -13.30
C MET A 232 -8.33 8.44 -13.57
N LEU A 233 -7.19 8.94 -14.04
CA LEU A 233 -5.94 8.22 -14.14
C LEU A 233 -4.82 9.08 -13.55
N ALA A 234 -4.09 8.55 -12.57
CA ALA A 234 -2.89 9.18 -12.02
C ALA A 234 -1.63 8.41 -12.43
N CYS A 235 -0.63 9.10 -12.95
CA CYS A 235 0.61 8.49 -13.43
C CYS A 235 1.84 9.37 -13.24
N SER A 236 3.02 8.73 -13.26
CA SER A 236 4.31 9.37 -13.47
C SER A 236 5.13 8.55 -14.45
N GLY A 237 5.45 9.14 -15.60
CA GLY A 237 6.08 8.43 -16.71
C GLY A 237 5.24 7.23 -17.14
N SER A 238 5.86 6.05 -17.18
CA SER A 238 5.22 4.79 -17.55
C SER A 238 4.47 4.09 -16.40
N LYS A 239 4.46 4.67 -15.20
CA LYS A 239 3.82 4.06 -14.03
C LYS A 239 2.47 4.70 -13.78
N VAL A 240 1.41 3.89 -13.82
CA VAL A 240 0.06 4.30 -13.42
C VAL A 240 -0.14 3.87 -11.97
N PHE A 241 -0.53 4.82 -11.12
CA PHE A 241 -0.75 4.60 -9.69
C PHE A 241 -2.23 4.42 -9.34
N ALA A 242 -3.12 5.01 -10.14
CA ALA A 242 -4.56 4.87 -9.96
C ALA A 242 -5.25 4.97 -11.31
N LEU A 243 -6.23 4.09 -11.54
CA LEU A 243 -7.16 4.18 -12.67
C LEU A 243 -8.54 3.76 -12.19
N TYR A 244 -9.41 4.75 -11.99
CA TYR A 244 -10.79 4.57 -11.57
C TYR A 244 -11.73 5.12 -12.63
N ALA A 245 -12.81 4.41 -12.93
CA ALA A 245 -13.78 4.84 -13.93
C ALA A 245 -15.16 4.22 -13.69
N GLU A 246 -16.21 4.88 -14.15
CA GLU A 246 -17.58 4.35 -14.13
C GLU A 246 -17.71 3.07 -14.95
N THR A 247 -17.01 2.98 -16.09
CA THR A 247 -17.04 1.82 -16.98
C THR A 247 -15.64 1.47 -17.51
N MET A 248 -15.51 0.27 -18.07
CA MET A 248 -14.23 -0.22 -18.60
C MET A 248 -13.81 0.56 -19.85
N GLU A 249 -14.76 0.99 -20.67
CA GLU A 249 -14.53 1.78 -21.87
C GLU A 249 -13.94 3.15 -21.53
N ILE A 250 -14.36 3.75 -20.41
CA ILE A 250 -13.79 5.00 -19.89
C ILE A 250 -12.37 4.76 -19.37
N ALA A 251 -12.14 3.65 -18.63
CA ALA A 251 -10.80 3.27 -18.18
C ALA A 251 -9.85 3.03 -19.38
N HIS A 252 -10.33 2.37 -20.42
CA HIS A 252 -9.63 2.17 -21.69
C HIS A 252 -9.31 3.50 -22.38
N ALA A 253 -10.26 4.43 -22.43
CA ALA A 253 -10.04 5.75 -23.01
C ALA A 253 -8.95 6.54 -22.26
N LEU A 254 -9.00 6.55 -20.93
CA LEU A 254 -7.99 7.19 -20.06
C LEU A 254 -6.60 6.58 -20.27
N LEU A 255 -6.51 5.25 -20.28
CA LEU A 255 -5.23 4.55 -20.44
C LEU A 255 -4.64 4.75 -21.84
N LYS A 256 -5.47 4.70 -22.89
CA LYS A 256 -5.08 5.05 -24.26
C LYS A 256 -4.54 6.47 -24.33
N HIS A 257 -5.25 7.44 -23.74
CA HIS A 257 -4.81 8.84 -23.72
C HIS A 257 -3.46 8.99 -23.02
N CYS A 258 -3.28 8.37 -21.85
CA CYS A 258 -2.02 8.37 -21.11
C CYS A 258 -0.85 7.85 -21.96
N ILE A 259 -1.02 6.70 -22.63
CA ILE A 259 0.00 6.08 -23.47
C ILE A 259 0.39 7.00 -24.63
N VAL A 260 -0.60 7.53 -25.36
CA VAL A 260 -0.37 8.34 -26.57
C VAL A 260 0.21 9.69 -26.20
N ALA A 261 -0.38 10.39 -25.23
CA ALA A 261 0.05 11.73 -24.83
C ALA A 261 1.49 11.76 -24.29
N ASN A 262 1.93 10.67 -23.64
CA ASN A 262 3.28 10.56 -23.08
C ASN A 262 4.23 9.72 -23.96
N SER A 263 3.80 9.29 -25.17
CA SER A 263 4.58 8.46 -26.10
C SER A 263 5.22 7.22 -25.42
N LEU A 264 4.44 6.54 -24.58
CA LEU A 264 4.95 5.43 -23.76
C LEU A 264 5.17 4.17 -24.61
N LYS A 265 6.28 3.47 -24.36
CA LYS A 265 6.56 2.15 -24.96
C LYS A 265 6.01 0.99 -24.13
N GLN A 266 5.85 1.21 -22.84
CA GLN A 266 5.31 0.26 -21.88
C GLN A 266 4.57 1.01 -20.77
N VAL A 267 3.65 0.33 -20.09
CA VAL A 267 2.96 0.86 -18.92
C VAL A 267 2.96 -0.18 -17.82
N SER A 268 3.17 0.24 -16.58
CA SER A 268 3.13 -0.65 -15.41
C SER A 268 2.20 -0.12 -14.33
N PHE A 269 1.46 -1.01 -13.68
CA PHE A 269 0.55 -0.66 -12.59
C PHE A 269 0.15 -1.87 -11.76
N PHE A 270 -0.37 -1.63 -10.57
CA PHE A 270 -1.06 -2.67 -9.81
C PHE A 270 -2.49 -2.84 -10.30
N THR A 271 -2.93 -4.07 -10.45
CA THR A 271 -4.31 -4.39 -10.83
C THR A 271 -4.75 -5.70 -10.19
N ARG A 272 -6.05 -6.00 -10.26
CA ARG A 272 -6.52 -7.35 -9.94
C ARG A 272 -6.29 -8.28 -11.13
N GLU A 273 -6.02 -9.54 -10.85
CA GLU A 273 -5.70 -10.54 -11.90
C GLU A 273 -6.81 -10.74 -12.95
N ASP A 274 -8.06 -10.36 -12.65
CA ASP A 274 -9.26 -10.59 -13.47
C ASP A 274 -9.72 -9.38 -14.31
N VAL A 275 -8.97 -8.27 -14.30
CA VAL A 275 -9.43 -7.00 -14.90
C VAL A 275 -9.03 -6.85 -16.37
N TRP A 276 -7.84 -7.32 -16.75
CA TRP A 276 -7.28 -7.03 -18.08
C TRP A 276 -7.14 -8.30 -18.92
N GLU A 277 -7.69 -8.29 -20.13
CA GLU A 277 -7.62 -9.44 -21.05
C GLU A 277 -6.25 -9.57 -21.75
N CYS A 278 -5.52 -8.46 -21.87
CA CYS A 278 -4.20 -8.46 -22.51
C CYS A 278 -3.19 -9.23 -21.65
N LYS A 279 -2.28 -9.97 -22.29
CA LYS A 279 -1.20 -10.67 -21.57
C LYS A 279 -0.07 -9.68 -21.24
N PRO A 280 0.34 -9.55 -19.95
CA PRO A 280 1.44 -8.68 -19.59
C PRO A 280 2.79 -9.27 -20.01
N ILE A 281 3.78 -8.39 -20.21
CA ILE A 281 5.20 -8.74 -20.39
C ILE A 281 5.74 -9.35 -19.10
N SER A 282 5.37 -8.76 -17.95
CA SER A 282 5.73 -9.26 -16.63
C SER A 282 4.55 -9.11 -15.67
N SER A 283 4.44 -10.06 -14.75
CA SER A 283 3.45 -10.03 -13.68
C SER A 283 4.10 -10.50 -12.39
N ARG A 284 3.91 -9.74 -11.32
CA ARG A 284 4.41 -10.06 -9.99
C ARG A 284 3.24 -10.02 -9.00
N PRO A 285 2.88 -11.15 -8.36
CA PRO A 285 1.82 -11.18 -7.37
C PRO A 285 2.07 -10.20 -6.22
N ALA A 286 1.01 -9.53 -5.77
CA ALA A 286 1.01 -8.66 -4.62
C ALA A 286 -0.06 -9.13 -3.63
N HIS A 287 0.31 -9.23 -2.37
CA HIS A 287 -0.51 -9.78 -1.29
C HIS A 287 -0.93 -8.66 -0.37
N ARG A 288 -2.26 -8.45 -0.31
CA ARG A 288 -2.89 -7.50 0.61
C ARG A 288 -3.42 -8.23 1.83
N ARG A 289 -3.12 -7.68 3.01
CA ARG A 289 -3.62 -8.17 4.29
C ARG A 289 -4.12 -7.05 5.16
N HIS A 290 -4.99 -7.42 6.10
CA HIS A 290 -5.59 -6.51 7.06
C HIS A 290 -5.49 -7.09 8.47
N THR A 291 -5.47 -6.21 9.46
CA THR A 291 -5.46 -6.64 10.86
C THR A 291 -6.82 -7.14 11.35
N ARG A 292 -7.94 -6.74 10.71
CA ARG A 292 -9.30 -7.09 11.18
C ARG A 292 -10.30 -7.46 10.11
N ALA A 293 -10.38 -6.72 9.00
CA ALA A 293 -11.41 -6.94 7.99
C ALA A 293 -11.00 -6.41 6.62
N VAL A 294 -11.53 -7.03 5.56
CA VAL A 294 -11.44 -6.48 4.20
C VAL A 294 -12.45 -5.33 4.07
N PRO A 295 -12.05 -4.12 3.67
CA PRO A 295 -13.00 -3.02 3.49
C PRO A 295 -14.04 -3.31 2.42
N SER A 296 -15.31 -3.18 2.80
CA SER A 296 -16.44 -3.48 1.93
C SER A 296 -16.98 -2.27 1.17
N SER A 297 -16.55 -1.06 1.53
CA SER A 297 -17.06 0.20 0.95
C SER A 297 -16.56 0.46 -0.47
N ILE A 298 -15.46 -0.19 -0.86
CA ILE A 298 -14.79 0.04 -2.14
C ILE A 298 -15.56 -0.63 -3.26
N LYS A 299 -15.97 0.17 -4.25
CA LYS A 299 -16.61 -0.30 -5.47
C LYS A 299 -15.56 -0.82 -6.44
N TRP A 300 -15.10 -2.04 -6.19
CA TRP A 300 -14.07 -2.72 -6.99
C TRP A 300 -14.41 -2.83 -8.48
N THR A 301 -15.68 -2.79 -8.87
CA THR A 301 -16.10 -2.74 -10.28
C THR A 301 -15.69 -1.46 -11.01
N LYS A 302 -15.31 -0.40 -10.27
CA LYS A 302 -14.83 0.88 -10.81
C LYS A 302 -13.31 1.04 -10.72
N VAL A 303 -12.58 0.04 -10.22
CA VAL A 303 -11.14 0.11 -9.95
C VAL A 303 -10.39 -0.79 -10.92
N TYR A 304 -9.64 -0.18 -11.85
CA TYR A 304 -8.92 -0.89 -12.90
C TYR A 304 -7.39 -0.90 -12.69
N ALA A 305 -6.86 0.13 -12.03
CA ALA A 305 -5.52 0.11 -11.44
C ALA A 305 -5.56 0.64 -10.01
N VAL A 306 -4.88 -0.05 -9.10
CA VAL A 306 -4.98 0.12 -7.65
C VAL A 306 -3.81 0.96 -7.13
N ASN A 307 -4.09 1.90 -6.21
CA ASN A 307 -3.07 2.68 -5.53
C ASN A 307 -2.47 1.90 -4.34
N MET A 308 -1.92 0.71 -4.66
CA MET A 308 -1.26 -0.18 -3.70
C MET A 308 0.03 0.47 -3.20
N GLY A 309 0.32 0.30 -1.91
CA GLY A 309 1.49 0.90 -1.27
C GLY A 309 1.31 2.36 -0.82
N PHE A 310 0.13 2.96 -0.97
CA PHE A 310 -0.14 4.32 -0.49
C PHE A 310 -1.42 4.43 0.34
N HIS A 311 -2.61 4.26 -0.29
CA HIS A 311 -3.85 4.70 0.36
C HIS A 311 -5.15 4.00 -0.10
N ILE A 312 -5.19 3.33 -1.26
CA ILE A 312 -6.37 2.48 -1.55
C ILE A 312 -6.23 1.16 -0.82
N VAL A 313 -7.22 0.90 0.02
CA VAL A 313 -7.43 -0.31 0.79
C VAL A 313 -8.06 -1.42 -0.03
#